data_AF-A0A9N9D109-F1
#
_entry.id   AF-A0A9N9D109-F1
#
_cell.length_a   1.000
_cell.length_b   1.000
_cell.length_c   1.000
_cell.angle_alpha   90.00
_cell.angle_beta   90.00
_cell.angle_gamma   90.00
#
_symmetry.space_group_name_H-M   'P 1'
#
loop_
_entity.id
_entity.type
_entity.pdbx_description
1 polymer ?
#
loop_
_entity_poly.entity_id
_entity_poly.type
_entity_poly.pdbx_seq_one_letter_code
_entity_poly.pdbx_strand_id
1 'polypeptide(L)'
;LLLFSHITFVRCANIGDKATATFTNLAGTMTITQTDETIVVFDGKFNKGFPDTDTNSDNYSLEFDIPDRNHINISFTLLGAQITPPGTTLFKFTGNAILEEIAGPTLSINHHNQTLDTAVAH
;
A
#
# COMPACT_ATOMS: atom_id res chain seq x y z
N LEU A 1 -18.91 21.38 -34.35
CA LEU A 1 -18.92 20.82 -32.99
C LEU A 1 -18.11 19.53 -33.03
N LEU A 2 -16.86 19.52 -32.53
CA LEU A 2 -16.01 18.33 -32.51
C LEU A 2 -16.16 17.66 -31.14
N LEU A 3 -16.86 16.53 -31.09
CA LEU A 3 -16.93 15.65 -29.92
C LEU A 3 -15.68 14.77 -29.95
N PHE A 4 -14.68 15.06 -29.11
CA PHE A 4 -13.59 14.14 -28.82
C PHE A 4 -14.08 13.11 -27.81
N SER A 5 -14.50 11.94 -28.29
CA SER A 5 -14.72 10.78 -27.42
C SER A 5 -13.35 10.27 -26.97
N HIS A 6 -12.95 10.60 -25.74
CA HIS A 6 -11.80 9.97 -25.10
C HIS A 6 -12.28 8.58 -24.65
N ILE A 7 -12.09 7.58 -25.51
CA ILE A 7 -12.19 6.18 -25.08
C ILE A 7 -10.96 5.94 -24.20
N THR A 8 -11.13 6.15 -22.91
CA THR A 8 -10.16 5.66 -21.93
C THR A 8 -10.39 4.16 -21.83
N PHE A 9 -9.50 3.36 -22.40
CA PHE A 9 -9.42 1.95 -22.05
C PHE A 9 -9.03 1.90 -20.56
N VAL A 10 -10.02 1.71 -19.69
CA VAL A 10 -9.77 1.22 -18.34
C VAL A 10 -9.31 -0.20 -18.54
N ARG A 11 -7.99 -0.41 -18.62
CA ARG A 11 -7.43 -1.73 -18.39
C ARG A 11 -7.87 -2.11 -16.97
N CYS A 12 -8.34 -3.35 -16.79
CA CYS A 12 -8.56 -3.94 -15.48
C CYS A 12 -7.36 -4.85 -15.21
N ALA A 13 -6.79 -4.80 -14.00
CA ALA A 13 -5.70 -5.70 -13.63
C ALA A 13 -6.24 -7.14 -13.64
N ASN A 14 -5.47 -8.05 -14.22
CA ASN A 14 -5.82 -9.46 -14.21
C ASN A 14 -5.44 -10.06 -12.86
N ILE A 15 -6.16 -11.12 -12.47
CA ILE A 15 -5.74 -11.96 -11.33
C ILE A 15 -4.31 -12.45 -11.60
N GLY A 16 -3.42 -12.20 -10.64
CA GLY A 16 -2.00 -12.50 -10.70
C GLY A 16 -1.10 -11.33 -11.09
N ASP A 17 -1.66 -10.21 -11.58
CA ASP A 17 -0.90 -8.99 -11.83
C ASP A 17 -0.35 -8.43 -10.51
N LYS A 18 0.80 -7.77 -10.60
CA LYS A 18 1.55 -7.28 -9.44
C LYS A 18 2.04 -5.86 -9.64
N ALA A 19 2.13 -5.13 -8.54
CA ALA A 19 2.89 -3.89 -8.45
C ALA A 19 3.83 -3.95 -7.24
N THR A 20 4.98 -3.30 -7.30
CA THR A 20 5.95 -3.27 -6.20
C THR A 20 6.30 -1.85 -5.80
N ALA A 21 6.18 -1.56 -4.50
CA ALA A 21 6.60 -0.31 -3.89
C ALA A 21 7.89 -0.52 -3.11
N THR A 22 8.86 0.39 -3.28
CA THR A 22 10.15 0.36 -2.56
C THR A 22 10.23 1.53 -1.58
N PHE A 23 10.31 1.20 -0.29
CA PHE A 23 10.41 2.14 0.83
C PHE A 23 11.89 2.33 1.18
N THR A 24 12.43 3.50 0.84
CA THR A 24 13.88 3.75 0.89
C THR A 24 14.40 3.95 2.31
N ASN A 25 13.65 4.69 3.14
CA ASN A 25 14.03 4.94 4.54
C ASN A 25 13.95 3.66 5.38
N LEU A 26 12.95 2.81 5.10
CA LEU A 26 12.76 1.50 5.75
C LEU A 26 13.55 0.38 5.09
N ALA A 27 14.26 0.67 4.00
CA ALA A 27 15.05 -0.28 3.22
C ALA A 27 14.27 -1.58 2.93
N GLY A 28 13.06 -1.46 2.38
CA GLY A 28 12.16 -2.59 2.19
C GLY A 28 11.27 -2.45 0.98
N THR A 29 10.54 -3.52 0.70
CA THR A 29 9.61 -3.58 -0.43
C THR A 29 8.27 -4.13 0.02
N MET A 30 7.22 -3.64 -0.63
CA MET A 30 5.86 -4.18 -0.56
C MET A 30 5.44 -4.58 -1.97
N THR A 31 5.02 -5.81 -2.15
CA THR A 31 4.40 -6.33 -3.36
C THR A 31 2.90 -6.38 -3.16
N ILE A 32 2.15 -5.88 -4.13
CA ILE A 32 0.71 -5.89 -4.18
C ILE A 32 0.32 -6.80 -5.33
N THR A 33 -0.44 -7.87 -5.05
CA THR A 33 -0.87 -8.85 -6.06
C THR A 33 -2.39 -8.86 -6.14
N GLN A 34 -2.95 -8.73 -7.35
CA GLN A 34 -4.38 -8.97 -7.57
C GLN A 34 -4.68 -10.46 -7.40
N THR A 35 -5.54 -10.83 -6.46
CA THR A 35 -5.88 -12.25 -6.20
C THR A 35 -7.32 -12.61 -6.55
N ASP A 36 -8.19 -11.63 -6.70
CA ASP A 36 -9.58 -11.76 -7.17
C ASP A 36 -9.97 -10.48 -7.92
N GLU A 37 -11.22 -10.28 -8.36
CA GLU A 37 -11.67 -9.07 -9.06
C GLU A 37 -11.54 -7.78 -8.21
N THR A 38 -11.72 -7.88 -6.89
CA THR A 38 -11.69 -6.74 -5.96
C THR A 38 -10.81 -7.00 -4.73
N ILE A 39 -9.99 -8.04 -4.78
CA ILE A 39 -9.13 -8.44 -3.66
C ILE A 39 -7.67 -8.40 -4.09
N VAL A 40 -6.87 -7.70 -3.30
CA VAL A 40 -5.41 -7.68 -3.42
C VAL A 40 -4.76 -8.25 -2.16
N VAL A 41 -3.60 -8.86 -2.35
CA VAL A 41 -2.70 -9.28 -1.27
C VAL A 41 -1.49 -8.38 -1.28
N PHE A 42 -1.16 -7.85 -0.11
CA PHE A 42 0.05 -7.09 0.15
C PHE A 42 1.02 -7.98 0.92
N ASP A 43 2.24 -8.12 0.45
CA ASP A 43 3.29 -8.85 1.15
C ASP A 43 4.65 -8.17 1.01
N GLY A 44 5.51 -8.33 2.01
CA GLY A 44 6.77 -7.63 1.99
C GLY A 44 7.57 -7.74 3.28
N LYS A 45 8.65 -6.95 3.32
CA LYS A 45 9.55 -6.86 4.48
C LYS A 45 10.27 -5.52 4.48
N PHE A 46 10.39 -4.91 5.65
CA PHE A 46 11.30 -3.81 5.90
C PHE A 46 12.61 -4.35 6.50
N ASN A 47 13.77 -3.86 6.03
CA ASN A 47 15.05 -4.29 6.59
C ASN A 47 15.59 -3.31 7.64
N LYS A 48 15.11 -2.05 7.63
CA LYS A 48 15.28 -1.12 8.73
C LYS A 48 14.01 -1.09 9.55
N GLY A 49 14.20 -1.00 10.85
CA GLY A 49 13.10 -0.88 11.78
C GLY A 49 12.45 0.49 11.75
N PHE A 50 11.24 0.59 12.32
CA PHE A 50 10.65 1.87 12.68
C PHE A 50 11.50 2.55 13.76
N PRO A 51 11.64 3.89 13.69
CA PRO A 51 12.53 4.64 14.58
C PRO A 51 12.12 4.58 16.06
N ASP A 52 10.84 4.32 16.35
CA ASP A 52 10.29 4.19 17.70
C ASP A 52 10.09 2.73 18.11
N THR A 53 10.33 2.43 19.40
CA THR A 53 10.05 1.13 20.04
C THR A 53 8.57 0.96 20.43
N ASP A 54 7.69 1.79 19.86
CA ASP A 54 6.26 1.73 20.13
C ASP A 54 5.72 0.40 19.64
N THR A 55 5.22 -0.42 20.55
CA THR A 55 4.73 -1.78 20.27
C THR A 55 3.27 -1.82 19.83
N ASN A 56 2.57 -0.67 19.87
CA ASN A 56 1.17 -0.60 19.53
C ASN A 56 0.98 -0.43 18.00
N SER A 57 0.50 -1.49 17.33
CA SER A 57 0.26 -1.50 15.89
C SER A 57 -0.82 -0.53 15.42
N ASP A 58 -1.70 -0.05 16.32
CA ASP A 58 -2.70 0.97 15.99
C ASP A 58 -2.09 2.34 15.69
N ASN A 59 -0.87 2.59 16.19
CA ASN A 59 -0.17 3.85 15.96
C ASN A 59 0.49 3.90 14.58
N TYR A 60 0.50 2.78 13.86
CA TYR A 60 1.04 2.66 12.51
C TYR A 60 -0.06 2.47 11.48
N SER A 61 0.06 3.16 10.36
CA SER A 61 -0.88 3.00 9.25
C SER A 61 -0.22 2.99 7.88
N LEU A 62 -0.89 2.31 6.95
CA LEU A 62 -0.64 2.41 5.51
C LEU A 62 -1.67 3.36 4.93
N GLU A 63 -1.18 4.32 4.17
CA GLU A 63 -1.98 5.39 3.63
C GLU A 63 -1.80 5.48 2.10
N PHE A 64 -2.91 5.59 1.37
CA PHE A 64 -2.95 5.72 -0.08
C PHE A 64 -3.51 7.10 -0.42
N ASP A 65 -2.69 7.93 -1.06
CA ASP A 65 -3.11 9.23 -1.58
C ASP A 65 -3.59 9.07 -3.03
N ILE A 66 -4.86 8.70 -3.18
CA ILE A 66 -5.51 8.48 -4.47
C ILE A 66 -6.16 9.80 -4.92
N PRO A 67 -5.69 10.41 -6.03
CA PRO A 67 -6.32 11.61 -6.58
C PRO A 67 -7.82 11.38 -6.82
N ASP A 68 -8.64 12.36 -6.44
CA ASP A 68 -10.08 12.41 -6.72
C ASP A 68 -10.98 11.34 -6.06
N ARG A 69 -10.44 10.44 -5.21
CA ARG A 69 -11.20 9.30 -4.66
C ARG A 69 -11.15 9.12 -3.14
N ASN A 70 -10.70 10.14 -2.42
CA ASN A 70 -10.44 10.18 -0.97
C ASN A 70 -9.14 9.50 -0.53
N HIS A 71 -8.65 9.99 0.60
CA HIS A 71 -7.51 9.44 1.32
C HIS A 71 -7.93 8.13 2.00
N ILE A 72 -7.25 7.02 1.69
CA ILE A 72 -7.47 5.74 2.37
C ILE A 72 -6.38 5.58 3.42
N ASN A 73 -6.76 5.48 4.68
CA ASN A 73 -5.84 5.22 5.79
C ASN A 73 -6.27 3.94 6.51
N ILE A 74 -5.37 2.97 6.57
CA ILE A 74 -5.63 1.66 7.17
C ILE A 74 -4.56 1.37 8.23
N SER A 75 -4.98 1.18 9.49
CA SER A 75 -4.04 0.81 10.55
C SER A 75 -3.50 -0.59 10.36
N PHE A 76 -2.28 -0.85 10.83
CA PHE A 76 -1.67 -2.17 10.69
C PHE A 76 -2.44 -3.27 11.43
N THR A 77 -3.12 -2.92 12.53
CA THR A 77 -4.05 -3.81 13.22
C THR A 77 -5.21 -4.26 12.32
N LEU A 78 -5.83 -3.34 11.57
CA LEU A 78 -6.94 -3.66 10.66
C LEU A 78 -6.51 -4.52 9.47
N LEU A 79 -5.25 -4.40 9.06
CA LEU A 79 -4.66 -5.25 8.04
C LEU A 79 -4.37 -6.67 8.56
N GLY A 80 -4.52 -6.93 9.87
CA GLY A 80 -4.06 -8.18 10.48
C GLY A 80 -2.54 -8.39 10.31
N ALA A 81 -1.83 -7.32 9.97
CA ALA A 81 -0.41 -7.35 9.73
C ALA A 81 0.28 -7.50 11.09
N GLN A 82 0.90 -8.65 11.34
CA GLN A 82 1.79 -8.83 12.48
C GLN A 82 3.14 -8.16 12.20
N ILE A 83 3.11 -6.84 12.02
CA ILE A 83 4.31 -6.03 11.96
C ILE A 83 4.67 -5.76 13.41
N THR A 84 5.38 -6.69 14.02
CA THR A 84 5.90 -6.54 15.37
C THR A 84 7.10 -5.61 15.32
N PRO A 85 7.09 -4.49 16.06
CA PRO A 85 8.23 -3.59 16.18
C PRO A 85 9.51 -4.37 16.53
N PRO A 86 10.62 -4.14 15.81
CA PRO A 86 10.90 -2.95 15.00
C PRO A 86 10.28 -2.96 13.59
N GLY A 87 9.41 -3.90 13.23
CA GLY A 87 8.69 -3.89 11.96
C GLY A 87 9.47 -4.53 10.82
N THR A 88 10.49 -5.31 11.15
CA THR A 88 11.38 -5.97 10.18
C THR A 88 10.94 -7.40 9.83
N THR A 89 9.82 -7.87 10.38
CA THR A 89 9.24 -9.16 10.04
C THR A 89 8.61 -9.14 8.65
N LEU A 90 8.54 -10.32 8.03
CA LEU A 90 7.71 -10.49 6.84
C LEU A 90 6.27 -10.19 7.22
N PHE A 91 5.60 -9.39 6.41
CA PHE A 91 4.18 -9.11 6.56
C PHE A 91 3.41 -9.63 5.35
N LYS A 92 2.16 -10.01 5.59
CA LYS A 92 1.21 -10.39 4.56
C LYS A 92 -0.19 -10.06 5.02
N PHE A 93 -0.95 -9.33 4.22
CA PHE A 93 -2.33 -8.97 4.49
C PHE A 93 -3.15 -8.85 3.21
N THR A 94 -4.47 -8.84 3.36
CA THR A 94 -5.42 -8.75 2.25
C THR A 94 -6.23 -7.46 2.38
N GLY A 95 -6.51 -6.80 1.26
CA GLY A 95 -7.38 -5.64 1.21
C GLY A 95 -8.42 -5.77 0.09
N ASN A 96 -9.54 -5.08 0.27
CA ASN A 96 -10.54 -4.91 -0.79
C ASN A 96 -10.13 -3.71 -1.64
N ALA A 97 -9.50 -3.95 -2.77
CA ALA A 97 -9.06 -2.94 -3.72
C ALA A 97 -8.83 -3.58 -5.10
N ILE A 98 -8.76 -2.74 -6.12
CA ILE A 98 -8.30 -3.12 -7.46
C ILE A 98 -6.87 -2.60 -7.61
N LEU A 99 -5.95 -3.44 -8.07
CA LEU A 99 -4.51 -3.14 -8.16
C LEU A 99 -4.24 -1.85 -8.91
N GLU A 100 -4.96 -1.57 -9.99
CA GLU A 100 -4.75 -0.35 -10.80
C GLU A 100 -5.21 0.92 -10.11
N GLU A 101 -6.08 0.82 -9.10
CA GLU A 101 -6.49 1.98 -8.30
C GLU A 101 -5.45 2.33 -7.24
N ILE A 102 -4.60 1.38 -6.87
CA ILE A 102 -3.59 1.53 -5.80
C ILE A 102 -2.15 1.46 -6.31
N ALA A 103 -1.94 1.05 -7.55
CA ALA A 103 -0.67 1.14 -8.27
C ALA A 103 -0.58 2.49 -8.98
N GLY A 104 0.48 3.26 -8.71
CA GLY A 104 0.66 4.64 -9.19
C GLY A 104 0.49 5.72 -8.12
N PRO A 105 -0.58 5.72 -7.30
CA PRO A 105 -0.70 6.61 -6.14
C PRO A 105 0.48 6.53 -5.17
N THR A 106 0.70 7.60 -4.41
CA THR A 106 1.70 7.61 -3.34
C THR A 106 1.20 6.77 -2.17
N LEU A 107 2.03 5.84 -1.73
CA LEU A 107 1.87 5.05 -0.53
C LEU A 107 2.72 5.65 0.58
N SER A 108 2.15 5.82 1.76
CA SER A 108 2.84 6.34 2.93
C SER A 108 2.71 5.37 4.09
N ILE A 109 3.81 5.16 4.82
CA ILE A 109 3.80 4.48 6.11
C ILE A 109 3.93 5.55 7.18
N ASN A 110 2.93 5.63 8.04
CA ASN A 110 2.80 6.69 9.04
C ASN A 110 2.90 6.13 10.47
N HIS A 111 3.42 6.92 11.41
CA HIS A 111 3.39 6.70 12.86
C HIS A 111 2.87 7.95 13.56
N HIS A 112 1.76 7.87 14.31
CA HIS A 112 1.11 9.03 14.95
C HIS A 112 0.96 10.27 14.02
N ASN A 113 0.57 10.04 12.75
CA ASN A 113 0.46 11.06 11.69
C ASN A 113 1.79 11.66 11.19
N GLN A 114 2.93 11.08 11.56
CA GLN A 114 4.23 11.40 10.96
C GLN A 114 4.58 10.35 9.91
N THR A 115 4.90 10.80 8.71
CA THR A 115 5.34 9.91 7.64
C THR A 115 6.75 9.39 7.91
N LEU A 116 6.87 8.07 8.06
CA LEU A 116 8.14 7.37 8.19
C LEU A 116 8.81 7.16 6.84
N ASP A 117 8.02 6.81 5.83
CA ASP A 117 8.49 6.55 4.48
C ASP A 117 7.37 6.67 3.46
N THR A 118 7.73 6.92 2.22
CA THR A 118 6.81 6.94 1.09
C THR A 118 7.35 6.13 -0.07
N ALA A 119 6.45 5.60 -0.88
CA ALA A 119 6.79 4.85 -2.08
C ALA A 119 5.67 4.97 -3.12
N VAL A 120 5.99 4.61 -4.36
CA VAL A 120 4.98 4.41 -5.40
C VAL A 120 5.08 2.96 -5.84
N ALA A 121 3.92 2.29 -5.95
CA ALA A 121 3.85 0.96 -6.52
C ALA A 121 3.80 1.05 -8.06
N HIS A 122 4.70 0.33 -8.73
CA HIS A 122 4.80 0.24 -10.19
C HIS A 122 4.66 -1.20 -10.68
#